data_AF-A0A2V4GUX5-F1
#
_entry.id   AF-A0A2V4GUX5-F1
#
_cell.length_a   1.000
_cell.length_b   1.000
_cell.length_c   1.000
_cell.angle_alpha   90.00
_cell.angle_beta   90.00
_cell.angle_gamma   90.00
#
_symmetry.space_group_name_H-M   'P 1'
#
loop_
_entity.id
_entity.type
_entity.pdbx_description
1 polymer ?
#
loop_
_entity_poly.entity_id
_entity_poly.type
_entity_poly.pdbx_seq_one_letter_code
_entity_poly.pdbx_strand_id
1 'polypeptide(L)'
;MGRTEHKDSAMTLQIVAYSDGKSYDGIRAGIRQLPVDKIVILHEETRYLSAGSDQIPFSVFTKQLSDTLGIDVEETKIKSQDLNDVFTAVRNVIRNNEGAFANVHMNVSAASKLLACTPISAGFIWNPDVLYI
;
A
#
# COMPACT_ATOMS: atom_id res chain seq x y z
N MET A 1 18.19 1.57 -38.57
CA MET A 1 17.23 0.73 -37.82
C MET A 1 17.58 0.82 -36.35
N GLY A 2 16.92 1.74 -35.64
CA GLY A 2 17.17 1.95 -34.22
C GLY A 2 16.64 0.76 -33.43
N ARG A 3 17.50 0.14 -32.62
CA ARG A 3 17.09 -0.73 -31.53
C ARG A 3 16.19 0.10 -30.63
N THR A 4 14.91 -0.22 -30.58
CA THR A 4 14.02 0.20 -29.51
C THR A 4 14.61 -0.37 -28.22
N GLU A 5 15.19 0.51 -27.41
CA GLU A 5 15.49 0.22 -26.02
C GLU A 5 14.17 -0.21 -25.37
N HIS A 6 14.09 -1.48 -24.96
CA HIS A 6 13.16 -1.84 -23.90
C HIS A 6 13.64 -1.04 -22.69
N LYS A 7 12.99 0.09 -22.43
CA LYS A 7 13.04 0.77 -21.15
C LYS A 7 12.57 -0.29 -20.16
N ASP A 8 13.50 -0.91 -19.43
CA ASP A 8 13.16 -1.77 -18.29
C ASP A 8 12.10 -1.00 -17.50
N SER A 9 10.90 -1.58 -17.43
CA SER A 9 9.77 -0.94 -16.77
C SER A 9 10.23 -0.58 -15.36
N ALA A 10 10.30 0.71 -15.07
CA ALA A 10 10.69 1.21 -13.76
C ALA A 10 9.83 0.53 -12.69
N MET A 11 10.45 -0.35 -11.89
CA MET A 11 9.74 -1.13 -10.89
C MET A 11 9.02 -0.19 -9.92
N THR A 12 7.77 -0.52 -9.62
CA THR A 12 6.86 0.34 -8.85
C THR A 12 6.39 -0.36 -7.58
N LEU A 13 6.64 0.30 -6.45
CA LEU A 13 6.14 -0.07 -5.14
C LEU A 13 4.87 0.75 -4.84
N GLN A 14 3.80 0.07 -4.44
CA GLN A 14 2.63 0.71 -3.87
C GLN A 14 2.52 0.43 -2.37
N ILE A 15 2.64 1.48 -1.57
CA ILE A 15 2.38 1.46 -0.12
C ILE A 15 0.92 1.80 0.09
N VAL A 16 0.14 0.88 0.65
CA VAL A 16 -1.30 1.05 0.84
C VAL A 16 -1.61 1.20 2.32
N ALA A 17 -2.32 2.24 2.71
CA ALA A 17 -2.86 2.36 4.06
C ALA A 17 -4.30 1.81 4.09
N TYR A 18 -4.58 0.87 4.99
CA TYR A 18 -5.86 0.19 5.12
C TYR A 18 -6.34 0.17 6.58
N SER A 19 -7.58 0.59 6.82
CA SER A 19 -8.24 0.45 8.13
C SER A 19 -9.28 -0.67 8.10
N ASP A 20 -9.34 -1.45 9.19
CA ASP A 20 -10.27 -2.57 9.33
C ASP A 20 -11.73 -2.15 9.11
N GLY A 21 -12.52 -3.04 8.51
CA GLY A 21 -13.91 -2.80 8.18
C GLY A 21 -14.15 -1.80 7.03
N LYS A 22 -13.10 -1.22 6.42
CA LYS A 22 -13.23 -0.45 5.17
C LYS A 22 -13.28 -1.38 3.96
N SER A 23 -13.99 -0.92 2.92
CA SER A 23 -13.99 -1.58 1.61
C SER A 23 -12.58 -1.58 1.00
N TYR A 24 -12.27 -2.64 0.25
CA TYR A 24 -11.04 -2.76 -0.54
C TYR A 24 -11.08 -1.99 -1.86
N ASP A 25 -12.17 -1.29 -2.19
CA ASP A 25 -12.34 -0.63 -3.49
C ASP A 25 -11.23 0.38 -3.81
N GLY A 26 -10.78 1.17 -2.82
CA GLY A 26 -9.68 2.10 -3.00
C GLY A 26 -8.34 1.41 -3.31
N ILE A 27 -8.12 0.21 -2.76
CA ILE A 27 -6.95 -0.61 -3.07
C ILE A 27 -7.06 -1.14 -4.50
N ARG A 28 -8.22 -1.70 -4.86
CA ARG A 28 -8.49 -2.22 -6.21
C ARG A 28 -8.40 -1.12 -7.28
N ALA A 29 -8.87 0.09 -6.98
CA ALA A 29 -8.79 1.23 -7.88
C ALA A 29 -7.32 1.63 -8.12
N GLY A 30 -6.51 1.70 -7.06
CA GLY A 30 -5.08 2.00 -7.19
C GLY A 30 -4.34 0.99 -8.07
N ILE A 31 -4.60 -0.30 -7.89
CA ILE A 31 -4.01 -1.37 -8.71
C ILE A 31 -4.41 -1.26 -10.19
N ARG A 32 -5.66 -0.87 -10.47
CA ARG A 32 -6.14 -0.73 -11.86
C ARG A 32 -5.58 0.49 -12.58
N GLN A 33 -5.23 1.54 -11.82
CA GLN A 33 -4.83 2.83 -12.39
C GLN A 33 -3.32 3.00 -12.48
N LEU A 34 -2.53 2.21 -11.75
CA LEU A 34 -1.09 2.38 -11.61
C LEU A 34 -0.36 1.06 -11.89
N PRO A 35 0.83 1.12 -12.52
CA PRO A 35 1.72 -0.04 -12.56
C PRO A 35 2.10 -0.44 -11.12
N VAL A 36 2.14 -1.74 -10.85
CA VAL A 36 2.49 -2.25 -9.52
C VAL A 36 3.20 -3.58 -9.65
N ASP A 37 4.40 -3.63 -9.08
CA ASP A 37 5.23 -4.84 -9.02
C ASP A 37 5.23 -5.43 -7.59
N LYS A 38 5.10 -4.54 -6.59
CA LYS A 38 4.99 -4.90 -5.17
C LYS A 38 3.97 -4.02 -4.46
N ILE A 39 3.18 -4.63 -3.58
CA ILE A 39 2.29 -3.94 -2.65
C ILE A 39 2.75 -4.20 -1.23
N VAL A 40 2.86 -3.14 -0.43
CA VAL A 40 2.98 -3.26 1.02
C VAL A 40 1.75 -2.64 1.66
N ILE A 41 0.95 -3.45 2.36
CA ILE A 41 -0.26 -2.98 3.03
C ILE A 41 0.06 -2.67 4.49
N LEU A 42 0.04 -1.39 4.81
CA LEU A 42 0.06 -0.85 6.16
C LEU A 42 -1.35 -0.94 6.73
N HIS A 43 -1.53 -1.73 7.78
CA HIS A 43 -2.83 -1.83 8.44
C HIS A 43 -2.67 -1.98 9.94
N GLU A 44 -3.70 -1.58 10.66
CA GLU A 44 -3.73 -1.70 12.12
C GLU A 44 -3.71 -3.18 12.51
N GLU A 45 -3.08 -3.51 13.65
CA GLU A 45 -3.13 -4.85 14.22
C GLU A 45 -4.57 -5.14 14.68
N THR A 46 -5.34 -5.76 13.79
CA THR A 46 -6.77 -5.96 13.96
C THR A 46 -7.07 -7.02 15.01
N ARG A 47 -8.06 -6.73 15.87
CA ARG A 47 -8.69 -7.70 16.78
C ARG A 47 -9.93 -8.39 16.15
N TYR A 48 -10.00 -8.47 14.82
CA TYR A 48 -11.17 -8.96 14.08
C TYR A 48 -12.47 -8.21 14.39
N LEU A 49 -12.42 -6.88 14.46
CA LEU A 49 -13.63 -6.10 14.70
C LEU A 49 -14.29 -5.76 13.36
N SER A 50 -15.13 -6.69 12.94
CA SER A 50 -16.19 -6.47 11.95
C SER A 50 -15.69 -6.29 10.52
N ALA A 51 -15.30 -7.39 9.88
CA ALA A 51 -15.77 -7.56 8.51
C ALA A 51 -17.30 -7.40 8.58
N GLY A 52 -17.86 -6.39 7.91
CA GLY A 52 -19.29 -6.45 7.59
C GLY A 52 -19.56 -7.82 6.97
N SER A 53 -20.70 -8.45 7.27
CA SER A 53 -21.02 -9.85 6.91
C SER A 53 -20.72 -10.25 5.46
N ASP A 54 -20.59 -9.26 4.58
CA ASP A 54 -20.48 -9.40 3.13
C ASP A 54 -19.06 -9.11 2.60
N GLN A 55 -18.09 -8.82 3.47
CA GLN A 55 -16.70 -8.59 3.06
C GLN A 55 -15.86 -9.87 3.20
N ILE A 56 -15.08 -10.16 2.16
CA ILE A 56 -14.07 -11.22 2.21
C ILE A 56 -13.05 -10.91 3.31
N PRO A 57 -12.53 -11.92 4.04
CA PRO A 57 -11.49 -11.70 5.02
C PRO A 57 -10.24 -11.06 4.41
N PHE A 58 -9.56 -10.20 5.17
CA PHE A 58 -8.35 -9.49 4.70
C PHE A 58 -7.27 -10.44 4.16
N SER A 59 -7.02 -11.55 4.85
CA SER A 59 -6.06 -12.58 4.41
C SER A 59 -6.44 -13.26 3.09
N VAL A 60 -7.74 -13.39 2.81
CA VAL A 60 -8.23 -13.91 1.53
C VAL A 60 -8.04 -12.86 0.44
N PHE A 61 -8.28 -11.59 0.75
CA PHE A 61 -8.04 -10.48 -0.18
C PHE A 61 -6.55 -10.36 -0.55
N THR A 62 -5.63 -10.36 0.43
CA THR A 62 -4.18 -10.24 0.16
C THR A 62 -3.67 -11.42 -0.66
N LYS A 63 -4.12 -12.64 -0.35
CA LYS A 63 -3.84 -13.82 -1.16
C LYS A 63 -4.36 -13.69 -2.60
N GLN A 64 -5.60 -13.22 -2.79
CA GLN A 64 -6.15 -12.99 -4.12
C GLN A 64 -5.33 -11.97 -4.92
N LEU A 65 -4.82 -10.92 -4.29
CA LEU A 65 -3.95 -9.95 -4.96
C LEU A 65 -2.68 -10.62 -5.49
N SER A 66 -1.99 -11.38 -4.65
CA SER A 66 -0.76 -12.07 -5.05
C SER A 66 -1.04 -13.14 -6.13
N ASP A 67 -2.01 -14.03 -5.90
CA ASP A 67 -2.32 -15.15 -6.81
C ASP A 67 -2.84 -14.67 -8.18
N THR A 68 -3.64 -13.60 -8.21
CA THR A 68 -4.29 -13.13 -9.45
C THR A 68 -3.38 -12.22 -10.26
N LEU A 69 -2.62 -11.35 -9.59
CA LEU A 69 -1.81 -10.34 -10.26
C LEU A 69 -0.36 -10.78 -10.44
N GLY A 70 0.07 -11.85 -9.76
CA GLY A 70 1.45 -12.31 -9.79
C GLY A 70 2.44 -11.33 -9.16
N ILE A 71 1.96 -10.47 -8.25
CA ILE A 71 2.75 -9.43 -7.57
C ILE A 71 3.13 -9.87 -6.16
N ASP A 72 4.22 -9.30 -5.65
CA ASP A 72 4.60 -9.45 -4.26
C ASP A 72 3.66 -8.62 -3.37
N VAL A 73 3.13 -9.23 -2.31
CA VAL A 73 2.21 -8.59 -1.37
C VAL A 73 2.71 -8.84 0.04
N GLU A 74 3.12 -7.76 0.71
CA GLU A 74 3.57 -7.79 2.10
C GLU A 74 2.58 -7.05 3.00
N GLU A 75 2.50 -7.50 4.26
CA GLU A 75 1.69 -6.88 5.30
C GLU A 75 2.60 -6.25 6.36
N THR A 76 2.33 -5.00 6.73
CA THR A 76 2.97 -4.34 7.87
C THR A 76 1.90 -3.94 8.87
N LYS A 77 1.91 -4.61 10.02
CA LYS A 77 0.96 -4.37 11.11
C LYS A 77 1.41 -3.21 11.97
N ILE A 78 0.48 -2.30 12.24
CA ILE A 78 0.68 -1.13 13.10
C ILE A 78 -0.03 -1.39 14.43
N LYS A 79 0.75 -1.48 15.51
CA LYS A 79 0.24 -1.86 16.85
C LYS A 79 -0.66 -0.82 17.51
N SER A 80 -0.55 0.43 17.08
CA SER A 80 -1.21 1.60 17.65
C SER A 80 -1.61 2.57 16.56
N GLN A 81 -2.68 3.33 16.78
CA GLN A 81 -2.99 4.50 15.95
C GLN A 81 -2.12 5.73 16.29
N ASP A 82 -1.13 5.59 17.16
CA ASP A 82 -0.14 6.64 17.41
C ASP A 82 0.55 7.00 16.09
N LEU A 83 0.56 8.30 15.78
CA LEU A 83 1.09 8.80 14.52
C LEU A 83 2.57 8.44 14.36
N ASN A 84 3.35 8.37 15.44
CA ASN A 84 4.77 7.98 15.40
C ASN A 84 4.96 6.51 14.99
N ASP A 85 4.06 5.64 15.42
CA ASP A 85 4.11 4.21 15.07
C ASP A 85 3.78 4.02 13.59
N VAL A 86 2.74 4.70 13.09
CA VAL A 86 2.40 4.72 11.66
C VAL A 86 3.56 5.30 10.85
N PHE A 87 4.18 6.39 11.32
CA PHE A 87 5.26 7.07 10.63
C PHE A 87 6.51 6.21 10.56
N THR A 88 6.82 5.50 11.65
CA THR A 88 7.92 4.54 11.72
C THR A 88 7.67 3.37 10.78
N ALA A 89 6.43 2.86 10.70
CA ALA A 89 6.07 1.80 9.76
C ALA A 89 6.29 2.25 8.31
N VAL A 90 5.76 3.42 7.92
CA VAL A 90 5.97 4.00 6.58
C VAL A 90 7.47 4.16 6.28
N ARG A 91 8.24 4.73 7.21
CA ARG A 91 9.69 4.91 7.07
C ARG A 91 10.39 3.58 6.81
N ASN A 92 10.07 2.56 7.59
CA ASN A 92 10.73 1.25 7.48
C ASN A 92 10.42 0.60 6.14
N VAL A 93 9.16 0.70 5.66
CA VAL A 93 8.79 0.19 4.34
C VAL A 93 9.59 0.88 3.24
N ILE A 94 9.68 2.21 3.25
CA ILE A 94 10.45 2.95 2.26
C ILE A 94 11.93 2.56 2.29
N ARG A 95 12.55 2.53 3.49
CA ARG A 95 13.97 2.20 3.64
C ARG A 95 14.31 0.76 3.27
N ASN A 96 13.44 -0.19 3.58
CA ASN A 96 13.67 -1.60 3.24
C ASN A 96 13.57 -1.87 1.73
N ASN A 97 12.93 -0.98 0.99
CA ASN A 97 12.74 -1.09 -0.45
C ASN A 97 13.54 -0.01 -1.22
N GLU A 98 14.43 0.71 -0.55
CA GLU A 98 15.24 1.79 -1.12
C GLU A 98 16.18 1.26 -2.20
N GLY A 99 16.18 1.90 -3.37
CA GLY A 99 17.00 1.49 -4.51
C GLY A 99 16.48 0.29 -5.31
N ALA A 100 15.46 -0.43 -4.82
CA ALA A 100 14.83 -1.53 -5.56
C ALA A 100 13.71 -1.07 -6.50
N PHE A 101 13.03 0.03 -6.15
CA PHE A 101 11.91 0.58 -6.90
C PHE A 101 12.22 2.00 -7.34
N ALA A 102 11.96 2.28 -8.62
CA ALA A 102 12.14 3.61 -9.20
C ALA A 102 10.95 4.52 -8.91
N ASN A 103 9.76 3.94 -8.73
CA ASN A 103 8.55 4.67 -8.37
C ASN A 103 8.00 4.14 -7.03
N VAL A 104 7.60 5.06 -6.15
CA VAL A 104 6.93 4.73 -4.89
C VAL A 104 5.64 5.52 -4.81
N HIS A 105 4.51 4.81 -4.84
CA HIS A 105 3.18 5.40 -4.71
C HIS A 105 2.60 5.05 -3.34
N MET A 106 1.88 5.99 -2.74
CA MET A 106 1.27 5.81 -1.44
C MET A 106 -0.25 6.02 -1.54
N ASN A 107 -1.00 4.93 -1.51
CA ASN A 107 -2.46 4.94 -1.64
C ASN A 107 -3.13 4.94 -0.26
N VAL A 108 -3.84 6.03 0.06
CA VAL A 108 -4.52 6.21 1.35
C VAL A 108 -6.05 6.09 1.26
N SER A 109 -6.56 5.67 0.10
CA SER A 109 -8.00 5.69 -0.23
C SER A 109 -8.83 4.73 0.61
N ALA A 110 -8.20 3.69 1.18
CA ALA A 110 -8.84 2.70 2.04
C ALA A 110 -8.52 2.89 3.54
N ALA A 111 -7.87 3.98 3.91
CA ALA A 111 -7.50 4.29 5.29
C ALA A 111 -8.61 5.08 6.03
N SER A 112 -8.65 4.94 7.35
CA SER A 112 -9.35 5.93 8.19
C SER A 112 -8.64 7.28 8.12
N LYS A 113 -9.33 8.36 8.52
CA LYS A 113 -8.76 9.71 8.51
C LYS A 113 -7.46 9.82 9.32
N LEU A 114 -7.40 9.14 10.48
CA LEU A 114 -6.21 9.13 11.33
C LEU A 114 -5.08 8.30 10.71
N LEU A 115 -5.39 7.16 10.11
CA LEU A 115 -4.36 6.35 9.47
C LEU A 115 -3.83 7.00 8.18
N ALA A 116 -4.64 7.80 7.48
CA ALA A 116 -4.26 8.48 6.25
C ALA A 116 -3.32 9.69 6.46
N CYS A 117 -3.40 10.39 7.59
CA CYS A 117 -2.67 11.65 7.78
C CYS A 117 -1.16 11.47 7.90
N THR A 118 -0.71 10.34 8.45
CA THR A 118 0.71 10.05 8.60
C THR A 118 1.39 9.68 7.27
N PRO A 119 0.85 8.77 6.44
CA PRO A 119 1.29 8.56 5.07
C PRO A 119 1.35 9.87 4.25
N ILE A 120 0.34 10.73 4.35
CA ILE A 120 0.36 12.05 3.67
C ILE A 120 1.55 12.90 4.16
N SER A 121 1.77 12.97 5.47
CA SER A 121 2.91 13.68 6.06
C SER A 121 4.25 13.10 5.60
N ALA A 122 4.35 11.78 5.50
CA ALA A 122 5.53 11.06 5.02
C ALA A 122 5.85 11.38 3.55
N GLY A 123 4.82 11.67 2.74
CA GLY A 123 4.93 12.21 1.38
C GLY A 123 5.90 13.39 1.26
N PHE A 124 5.84 14.32 2.20
CA PHE A 124 6.70 15.52 2.20
C PHE A 124 8.15 15.26 2.58
N ILE A 125 8.46 14.11 3.20
CA ILE A 125 9.79 13.83 3.76
C ILE A 125 10.58 12.89 2.86
N TRP A 126 9.92 11.84 2.32
CA TRP A 126 10.56 10.82 1.50
C TRP A 126 10.14 10.85 0.04
N ASN A 127 9.30 11.81 -0.34
CA ASN A 127 8.82 12.03 -1.69
C ASN A 127 8.17 10.82 -2.42
N PRO A 128 7.37 9.94 -1.75
CA PRO A 128 6.46 9.09 -2.49
C PRO A 128 5.30 9.91 -3.05
N ASP A 129 4.76 9.52 -4.21
CA ASP A 129 3.54 10.13 -4.75
C ASP A 129 2.34 9.67 -3.91
N VAL A 130 1.75 10.58 -3.14
CA VAL A 130 0.59 10.27 -2.30
C VAL A 130 -0.71 10.44 -3.08
N LEU A 131 -1.56 9.42 -3.05
CA LEU A 131 -2.75 9.30 -3.88
C LEU A 131 -4.00 8.98 -3.04
N TYR A 132 -5.10 9.67 -3.37
CA TYR A 132 -6.45 9.36 -2.91
C TYR A 132 -7.32 9.18 -4.17
N ILE A 133 -7.87 7.99 -4.34
CA ILE A 133 -8.48 7.46 -5.56
C ILE A 133 -9.94 7.11 -5.31
#